data_AF-A0A8B6BS88-F1
#
_entry.id   AF-A0A8B6BS88-F1
#
_cell.length_a   1.000
_cell.length_b   1.000
_cell.length_c   1.000
_cell.angle_alpha   90.00
_cell.angle_beta   90.00
_cell.angle_gamma   90.00
#
_symmetry.space_group_name_H-M   'P 1'
#
loop_
_entity.id
_entity.type
_entity.pdbx_description
1 polymer ?
#
loop_
_entity_poly.entity_id
_entity_poly.type
_entity_poly.pdbx_seq_one_letter_code
_entity_poly.pdbx_strand_id
1 'polypeptide(L)'
;MQHNQEEIIMLTILIYGFTLCVLVLSDTPNSSDDVEVQLLDNQNAPLVATLDMSKANKRVKQFVSDTIEAKMKNIEDTVKSKQFVSDALEEKIKTIENTVKSKQFVSDALEAKMKTIEDTVKSNQFLSNAVEAKMKDLEVNLQSQMAYFERNLTDQLTEYINEIVGKIDGENEKCIRRPLDCKDVKTKKGNGIYKIYPNHAELGFDVYCDYEIDNGGWTVFQRRINGKTDFYRGWEAYENGFGDLEAEFWLGRYVLKLIILVMSNHCLPTHVRVSDLMSVCRRQSYP
;
A
#
# COMPACT_ATOMS: atom_id res chain seq x y z
N MET A 1 -6.45 -0.96 -107.82
CA MET A 1 -7.88 -0.78 -108.15
C MET A 1 -8.18 0.70 -108.04
N GLN A 2 -8.92 1.24 -109.01
CA GLN A 2 -9.71 2.49 -108.89
C GLN A 2 -10.42 2.52 -107.52
N HIS A 3 -10.66 3.67 -106.88
CA HIS A 3 -11.46 4.76 -107.43
C HIS A 3 -11.33 6.04 -106.57
N ASN A 4 -11.29 7.18 -107.26
CA ASN A 4 -11.89 8.49 -107.02
C ASN A 4 -11.94 9.19 -105.64
N GLN A 5 -11.76 10.51 -105.78
CA GLN A 5 -12.34 11.67 -105.07
C GLN A 5 -11.23 12.55 -104.50
N GLU A 6 -11.22 13.88 -104.58
CA GLU A 6 -12.10 14.91 -105.13
C GLU A 6 -11.26 16.21 -105.12
N GLU A 7 -11.53 17.13 -106.04
CA GLU A 7 -10.98 18.49 -106.00
C GLU A 7 -11.42 19.22 -104.72
N ILE A 8 -10.49 19.87 -104.02
CA ILE A 8 -10.81 20.92 -103.04
C ILE A 8 -10.15 22.22 -103.49
N ILE A 9 -10.86 22.99 -104.32
CA ILE A 9 -10.54 24.40 -104.57
C ILE A 9 -11.33 25.22 -103.53
N MET A 10 -10.67 25.60 -102.43
CA MET A 10 -11.26 26.52 -101.45
C MET A 10 -11.22 27.95 -101.99
N LEU A 11 -12.27 28.35 -102.74
CA LEU A 11 -12.53 29.72 -103.15
C LEU A 11 -13.01 30.54 -101.95
N THR A 12 -12.11 31.32 -101.34
CA THR A 12 -12.50 32.32 -100.34
C THR A 12 -12.51 33.70 -100.99
N ILE A 13 -13.69 34.25 -101.24
CA ILE A 13 -13.87 35.55 -101.89
C ILE A 13 -13.79 36.64 -100.81
N LEU A 14 -12.67 37.38 -100.75
CA LEU A 14 -12.60 38.63 -99.97
C LEU A 14 -12.95 39.81 -100.88
N ILE A 15 -14.21 40.24 -100.85
CA ILE A 15 -14.65 41.47 -101.52
C ILE A 15 -14.29 42.66 -100.63
N TYR A 16 -13.17 43.32 -100.90
CA TYR A 16 -12.94 44.69 -100.43
C TYR A 16 -12.45 45.55 -101.58
N GLY A 17 -13.35 46.37 -102.12
CA GLY A 17 -13.02 47.56 -102.92
C GLY A 17 -12.29 47.30 -104.23
N PHE A 18 -13.03 46.87 -105.26
CA PHE A 18 -12.67 47.03 -106.69
C PHE A 18 -11.36 46.40 -107.20
N THR A 19 -10.89 45.30 -106.61
CA THR A 19 -9.89 44.42 -107.25
C THR A 19 -10.28 42.96 -107.03
N LEU A 20 -10.43 42.21 -108.14
CA LEU A 20 -10.79 40.79 -108.13
C LEU A 20 -9.53 39.95 -107.89
N CYS A 21 -9.19 39.63 -106.65
CA CYS A 21 -8.07 38.73 -106.37
C CYS A 21 -8.54 37.27 -106.37
N VAL A 22 -8.05 36.48 -107.34
CA VAL A 22 -8.22 35.02 -107.38
C VAL A 22 -7.02 34.39 -106.69
N LEU A 23 -7.26 33.61 -105.63
CA LEU A 23 -6.25 32.76 -104.99
C LEU A 23 -6.28 31.40 -105.69
N VAL A 24 -5.21 31.08 -106.43
CA VAL A 24 -5.00 29.75 -107.02
C VAL A 24 -3.92 29.05 -106.20
N LEU A 25 -4.27 27.91 -105.61
CA LEU A 25 -3.30 26.98 -105.02
C LEU A 25 -3.00 25.92 -106.08
N SER A 26 -1.76 25.85 -106.55
CA SER A 26 -1.30 24.79 -107.44
C SER A 26 -0.18 24.00 -106.79
N ASP A 27 -0.35 22.68 -106.69
CA ASP A 27 0.73 21.77 -106.27
C ASP A 27 1.81 21.71 -107.35
N THR A 28 3.07 21.93 -106.97
CA THR A 28 4.22 21.79 -107.88
C THR A 28 4.59 20.30 -108.05
N PRO A 29 4.95 19.82 -109.26
CA PRO A 29 5.07 18.37 -109.51
C PRO A 29 6.38 17.72 -109.04
N ASN A 30 7.22 18.41 -108.27
CA ASN A 30 8.42 17.79 -107.71
C ASN A 30 8.93 18.57 -106.50
N SER A 31 9.03 17.87 -105.38
CA SER A 31 9.35 18.33 -104.02
C SER A 31 8.15 18.87 -103.24
N SER A 32 7.90 18.21 -102.10
CA SER A 32 6.81 18.39 -101.15
C SER A 32 6.85 19.72 -100.37
N ASP A 33 7.55 20.74 -100.87
CA ASP A 33 8.24 21.66 -99.96
C ASP A 33 7.89 23.14 -100.09
N ASP A 34 7.22 23.63 -101.14
CA ASP A 34 6.83 25.04 -101.25
C ASP A 34 5.44 25.25 -101.88
N VAL A 35 4.64 26.16 -101.29
CA VAL A 35 3.35 26.62 -101.84
C VAL A 35 3.52 28.05 -102.34
N GLU A 36 3.37 28.25 -103.65
CA GLU A 36 3.44 29.56 -104.27
C GLU A 36 2.07 30.25 -104.20
N VAL A 37 2.02 31.41 -103.54
CA VAL A 37 0.80 32.23 -103.46
C VAL A 37 0.97 33.41 -104.40
N GLN A 38 0.22 33.40 -105.51
CA GLN A 38 0.18 34.51 -106.45
C GLN A 38 -1.03 35.40 -106.14
N LEU A 39 -0.77 36.67 -105.88
CA LEU A 39 -1.80 37.72 -105.94
C LEU A 39 -1.61 38.46 -107.26
N LEU A 40 -2.62 38.40 -108.13
CA LEU A 40 -2.60 39.14 -109.39
C LEU A 40 -3.09 40.56 -109.13
N ASP A 41 -2.33 41.55 -109.61
CA ASP A 41 -2.83 42.93 -109.66
C ASP A 41 -3.84 43.13 -110.81
N ASN A 42 -4.46 44.31 -110.89
CA ASN A 42 -5.49 44.63 -111.90
C ASN A 42 -4.94 44.74 -113.35
N GLN A 43 -3.64 44.54 -113.57
CA GLN A 43 -2.97 44.46 -114.87
C GLN A 43 -2.44 43.04 -115.17
N ASN A 44 -2.84 42.04 -114.38
CA ASN A 44 -2.35 40.67 -114.46
C ASN A 44 -0.83 40.55 -114.22
N ALA A 45 -0.20 41.50 -113.51
CA ALA A 45 1.18 41.34 -113.06
C ALA A 45 1.22 40.50 -111.76
N PRO A 46 2.04 39.43 -111.69
CA PRO A 46 2.07 38.58 -110.50
C PRO A 46 2.86 39.26 -109.37
N LEU A 47 2.20 39.59 -108.25
CA LEU A 47 2.87 39.77 -106.96
C LEU A 47 3.05 38.38 -106.34
N VAL A 48 4.22 37.79 -106.55
CA VAL A 48 4.57 36.49 -105.98
C VAL A 48 5.14 36.69 -104.58
N ALA A 49 4.46 36.15 -103.56
CA ALA A 49 5.04 35.96 -102.24
C ALA A 49 5.19 34.45 -102.01
N THR A 50 6.44 33.97 -101.95
CA THR A 50 6.72 32.55 -101.71
C THR A 50 6.69 32.25 -100.21
N LEU A 51 5.86 31.27 -99.82
CA LEU A 51 5.84 30.72 -98.47
C LEU A 51 6.66 29.44 -98.46
N ASP A 52 7.88 29.54 -97.90
CA ASP A 52 8.83 28.44 -97.83
C ASP A 52 8.44 27.47 -96.69
N MET A 53 7.72 26.41 -97.05
CA MET A 53 7.17 25.42 -96.11
C MET A 53 8.29 24.51 -95.58
N SER A 54 9.33 24.26 -96.38
CA SER A 54 10.53 23.51 -96.01
C SER A 54 11.26 24.17 -94.82
N LYS A 55 11.41 25.49 -94.86
CA LYS A 55 12.00 26.30 -93.79
C LYS A 55 11.14 26.31 -92.53
N ALA A 56 9.81 26.34 -92.67
CA ALA A 56 8.89 26.21 -91.53
C ALA A 56 8.97 24.82 -90.89
N ASN A 57 8.95 23.74 -91.67
CA ASN A 57 9.10 22.37 -91.19
C ASN A 57 10.46 22.13 -90.51
N LYS A 58 11.54 22.71 -91.05
CA LYS A 58 12.88 22.65 -90.42
C LYS A 58 12.90 23.36 -89.07
N ARG A 59 12.25 24.52 -88.95
CA ARG A 59 12.11 25.25 -87.68
C ARG A 59 11.27 24.48 -86.66
N VAL A 60 10.16 23.87 -87.09
CA VAL A 60 9.33 23.04 -86.21
C VAL A 60 10.10 21.82 -85.73
N LYS A 61 10.82 21.10 -86.62
CA LYS A 61 11.69 19.98 -86.23
C LYS A 61 12.76 20.40 -85.22
N GLN A 62 13.43 21.53 -85.46
CA GLN A 62 14.44 22.04 -84.53
C GLN A 62 13.81 22.41 -83.17
N PHE A 63 12.70 23.14 -83.17
CA PHE A 63 12.01 23.54 -81.94
C PHE A 63 11.54 22.32 -81.12
N VAL A 64 11.00 21.30 -81.78
CA VAL A 64 10.61 20.05 -81.13
C VAL A 64 11.85 19.33 -80.57
N SER A 65 12.95 19.26 -81.34
CA SER A 65 14.22 18.68 -80.89
C SER A 65 14.75 19.38 -79.65
N ASP A 66 14.87 20.71 -79.69
CA ASP A 66 15.40 21.52 -78.59
C ASP A 66 14.52 21.41 -77.34
N THR A 67 13.19 21.39 -77.52
CA THR A 67 12.23 21.24 -76.42
C THR A 67 12.33 19.86 -75.77
N ILE A 68 12.47 18.81 -76.57
CA ILE A 68 12.67 17.44 -76.08
C ILE A 68 13.98 17.38 -75.31
N GLU A 69 15.07 17.87 -75.88
CA GLU A 69 16.41 17.82 -75.28
C GLU A 69 16.47 18.58 -73.95
N ALA A 70 15.85 19.76 -73.87
CA ALA A 70 15.72 20.52 -72.63
C ALA A 70 14.93 19.77 -71.55
N LYS A 71 13.80 19.16 -71.91
CA LYS A 71 13.00 18.35 -70.98
C LYS A 71 13.76 17.09 -70.56
N MET A 72 14.46 16.45 -71.48
CA MET A 72 15.21 15.22 -71.25
C MET A 72 16.38 15.48 -70.29
N LYS A 73 17.08 16.60 -70.44
CA LYS A 73 18.11 17.05 -69.49
C LYS A 73 17.55 17.31 -68.10
N ASN A 74 16.41 18.00 -68.00
CA ASN A 74 15.77 18.25 -66.70
C ASN A 74 15.34 16.94 -66.01
N ILE A 75 14.80 16.00 -66.77
CA ILE A 75 14.48 14.65 -66.28
C ILE A 75 15.75 13.95 -65.80
N GLU A 76 16.84 13.99 -66.57
CA GLU A 76 18.11 13.37 -66.21
C GLU A 76 18.67 13.92 -64.90
N ASP A 77 18.66 15.25 -64.72
CA ASP A 77 19.09 15.89 -63.48
C ASP A 77 18.20 15.48 -62.30
N THR A 78 16.89 15.38 -62.53
CA THR A 78 15.94 14.89 -61.51
C THR A 78 16.21 13.43 -61.15
N VAL A 79 16.55 12.58 -62.12
CA VAL A 79 16.92 11.18 -61.88
C VAL A 79 18.22 11.08 -61.10
N LYS A 80 19.26 11.85 -61.47
CA LYS A 80 20.55 11.86 -60.77
C LYS A 80 20.42 12.29 -59.30
N SER A 81 19.63 13.34 -59.04
CA SER A 81 19.40 13.79 -57.65
C SER A 81 18.67 12.75 -56.80
N LYS A 82 17.69 12.03 -57.37
CA LYS A 82 17.01 10.92 -56.69
C LYS A 82 17.92 9.71 -56.48
N GLN A 83 18.76 9.37 -57.45
CA GLN A 83 19.72 8.27 -57.33
C GLN A 83 20.70 8.52 -56.17
N PHE A 84 21.21 9.74 -56.06
CA PHE A 84 22.09 10.13 -54.95
C PHE A 84 21.42 9.91 -53.58
N VAL A 85 20.14 10.25 -53.44
CA VAL A 85 19.38 9.99 -52.21
C VAL A 85 19.16 8.49 -51.97
N SER A 86 18.92 7.71 -53.03
CA SER A 86 18.78 6.25 -52.96
C SER A 86 20.05 5.59 -52.43
N ASP A 87 21.21 5.95 -52.98
CA ASP A 87 22.50 5.39 -52.59
C ASP A 87 22.82 5.74 -51.13
N ALA A 88 22.56 6.98 -50.72
CA ALA A 88 22.72 7.43 -49.34
C ALA A 88 21.79 6.70 -48.35
N LEU A 89 20.58 6.31 -48.79
CA LEU A 89 19.66 5.52 -47.98
C LEU A 89 20.12 4.08 -47.84
N GLU A 90 20.63 3.45 -48.89
CA GLU A 90 21.16 2.08 -48.83
C GLU A 90 22.33 1.94 -47.86
N GLU A 91 23.24 2.93 -47.83
CA GLU A 91 24.35 2.95 -46.87
C GLU A 91 23.85 2.99 -45.41
N LYS A 92 22.82 3.82 -45.15
CA LYS A 92 22.19 3.90 -43.83
C LYS A 92 21.47 2.61 -43.46
N ILE A 93 20.77 1.98 -44.40
CA ILE A 93 20.11 0.69 -44.18
C ILE A 93 21.13 -0.36 -43.75
N LYS A 94 22.26 -0.46 -44.46
CA LYS A 94 23.34 -1.41 -44.11
C LYS A 94 23.89 -1.17 -42.69
N THR A 95 24.02 0.10 -42.30
CA THR A 95 24.45 0.47 -40.94
C THR A 95 23.42 0.07 -39.89
N ILE A 96 22.13 0.28 -40.16
CA ILE A 96 21.03 -0.14 -39.29
C ILE A 96 21.01 -1.66 -39.16
N GLU A 97 21.13 -2.41 -40.26
CA GLU A 97 21.14 -3.88 -40.24
C GLU A 97 22.26 -4.44 -39.37
N ASN A 98 23.47 -3.88 -39.46
CA ASN A 98 24.59 -4.28 -38.61
C ASN A 98 24.31 -4.00 -37.12
N THR A 99 23.69 -2.86 -36.85
CA THR A 99 23.29 -2.48 -35.48
C THR A 99 22.19 -3.42 -34.95
N VAL A 100 21.24 -3.82 -35.79
CA VAL A 100 20.18 -4.78 -35.44
C VAL A 100 20.79 -6.16 -35.15
N LYS A 101 21.68 -6.66 -36.02
CA LYS A 101 22.35 -7.96 -35.83
C LYS A 101 23.15 -8.02 -34.52
N SER A 102 23.92 -6.97 -34.22
CA SER A 102 24.69 -6.92 -32.97
C SER A 102 23.79 -6.86 -31.73
N LYS A 103 22.66 -6.14 -31.79
CA LYS A 103 21.67 -6.13 -30.71
C LYS A 103 20.95 -7.47 -30.56
N GLN A 104 20.63 -8.16 -31.66
CA GLN A 104 19.99 -9.48 -31.62
C GLN A 104 20.88 -10.48 -30.89
N PHE A 105 22.18 -10.49 -31.18
CA PHE A 105 23.14 -11.34 -30.47
C PHE A 105 23.11 -11.14 -28.94
N VAL A 106 23.02 -9.87 -28.50
CA VAL A 106 22.91 -9.56 -27.06
C VAL A 106 21.57 -10.04 -26.50
N SER A 107 20.48 -9.90 -27.25
CA SER A 107 19.15 -10.38 -26.86
C SER A 107 19.14 -11.90 -26.65
N ASP A 108 19.68 -12.66 -27.60
CA ASP A 108 19.72 -14.12 -27.54
C ASP A 108 20.60 -14.58 -26.37
N ALA A 109 21.74 -13.91 -26.14
CA ALA A 109 22.61 -14.17 -25.00
C ALA A 109 21.92 -13.87 -23.66
N LEU A 110 21.10 -12.82 -23.60
CA LEU A 110 20.34 -12.47 -22.40
C LEU A 110 19.24 -13.50 -22.12
N GLU A 111 18.53 -13.97 -23.15
CA GLU A 111 17.48 -14.98 -23.02
C GLU A 111 18.04 -16.33 -22.52
N ALA A 112 19.20 -16.75 -23.03
CA ALA A 112 19.88 -17.95 -22.54
C ALA A 112 20.27 -17.84 -21.05
N LYS A 113 20.73 -16.66 -20.62
CA LYS A 113 21.03 -16.40 -19.21
C LYS A 113 19.76 -16.36 -18.37
N MET A 114 18.67 -15.79 -18.87
CA MET A 114 17.37 -15.75 -18.19
C MET A 114 16.86 -17.16 -17.90
N LYS A 115 16.96 -18.06 -18.87
CA LYS A 115 16.59 -19.48 -18.71
C LYS A 115 17.44 -20.17 -17.64
N THR A 116 18.76 -19.91 -17.64
CA THR A 116 19.67 -20.45 -16.62
C THR A 116 19.28 -19.96 -15.23
N ILE A 117 18.97 -18.68 -15.09
CA ILE A 117 18.50 -18.09 -13.83
C ILE A 117 17.19 -18.76 -13.39
N GLU A 118 16.23 -18.92 -14.30
CA GLU A 118 14.96 -19.58 -14.00
C GLU A 118 15.14 -21.01 -13.47
N ASP A 119 16.03 -21.79 -14.08
CA ASP A 119 16.34 -23.15 -13.63
C ASP A 119 17.00 -23.15 -12.24
N THR A 120 17.92 -22.22 -11.97
CA THR A 120 18.53 -22.09 -10.63
C THR A 120 17.50 -21.69 -9.57
N VAL A 121 16.55 -20.81 -9.91
CA VAL A 121 15.47 -20.41 -9.01
C VAL A 121 14.58 -21.61 -8.68
N LYS A 122 14.21 -22.42 -9.67
CA LYS A 122 13.42 -23.64 -9.45
C LYS A 122 14.15 -24.64 -8.53
N SER A 123 15.45 -24.83 -8.73
CA SER A 123 16.26 -25.70 -7.87
C SER A 123 16.34 -25.18 -6.43
N ASN A 124 16.58 -23.87 -6.25
CA ASN A 124 16.61 -23.25 -4.94
C ASN A 124 15.25 -23.33 -4.23
N GLN A 125 14.13 -23.20 -4.96
CA GLN A 125 12.80 -23.35 -4.41
C GLN A 125 12.58 -24.76 -3.85
N PHE A 126 13.05 -25.80 -4.54
CA PHE A 126 12.97 -27.18 -4.05
C PHE A 126 13.75 -27.35 -2.74
N LEU A 127 14.95 -26.78 -2.65
CA LEU A 127 15.74 -26.80 -1.42
C LEU A 127 15.06 -26.04 -0.29
N SER A 128 14.46 -24.87 -0.58
CA SER A 128 13.69 -24.09 0.40
C SER A 128 12.56 -24.92 1.00
N ASN A 129 11.76 -25.58 0.15
CA ASN A 129 10.65 -26.41 0.60
C ASN A 129 11.14 -27.61 1.44
N ALA A 130 12.27 -28.22 1.08
CA ALA A 130 12.86 -29.32 1.83
C ALA A 130 13.38 -28.88 3.22
N VAL A 131 13.98 -27.68 3.30
CA VAL A 131 14.40 -27.08 4.57
C VAL A 131 13.18 -26.77 5.44
N GLU A 132 12.13 -26.17 4.88
CA GLU A 132 10.89 -25.86 5.60
C GLU A 132 10.24 -27.12 6.19
N ALA A 133 10.16 -28.21 5.42
CA ALA A 133 9.64 -29.49 5.91
C ALA A 133 10.47 -30.04 7.09
N LYS A 134 11.81 -29.95 7.00
CA LYS A 134 12.70 -30.38 8.10
C LYS A 134 12.57 -29.50 9.34
N MET A 135 12.41 -28.19 9.17
CA MET A 135 12.21 -27.27 10.29
C MET A 135 10.91 -27.58 11.02
N LYS A 136 9.83 -27.86 10.29
CA LYS A 136 8.54 -28.23 10.87
C LYS A 136 8.60 -29.53 11.65
N ASP A 137 9.27 -30.55 11.11
CA ASP A 137 9.47 -31.83 11.81
C ASP A 137 10.26 -31.67 13.11
N LEU A 138 11.33 -30.85 13.06
CA LEU A 138 12.13 -30.53 14.23
C LEU A 138 11.33 -29.77 15.30
N GLU A 139 10.49 -28.83 14.89
CA GLU A 139 9.63 -28.06 15.79
C GLU A 139 8.64 -28.98 16.53
N VAL A 140 7.97 -29.87 15.81
CA VAL A 140 7.03 -30.84 16.39
C VAL A 140 7.73 -31.77 17.39
N ASN A 141 8.94 -32.23 17.06
CA ASN A 141 9.74 -33.05 17.98
C ASN A 141 10.02 -32.29 19.28
N LEU A 142 10.50 -31.04 19.19
CA LEU A 142 10.82 -30.23 20.36
C LEU A 142 9.57 -29.96 21.22
N GLN A 143 8.44 -29.62 20.59
CA GLN A 143 7.17 -29.43 21.29
C GLN A 143 6.71 -30.69 22.03
N SER A 144 6.88 -31.87 21.40
CA SER A 144 6.52 -33.15 22.04
C SER A 144 7.39 -33.45 23.27
N GLN A 145 8.68 -33.12 23.23
CA GLN A 145 9.59 -33.27 24.37
C GLN A 145 9.23 -32.32 25.52
N MET A 146 8.92 -31.05 25.21
CA MET A 146 8.49 -30.08 26.20
C MET A 146 7.19 -30.53 26.89
N ALA A 147 6.19 -30.95 26.11
CA ALA A 147 4.92 -31.42 26.66
C ALA A 147 5.10 -32.68 27.55
N TYR A 148 6.02 -33.57 27.19
CA TYR A 148 6.35 -34.73 28.02
C TYR A 148 6.97 -34.31 29.36
N PHE A 149 7.94 -33.39 29.34
CA PHE A 149 8.61 -32.92 30.54
C PHE A 149 7.66 -32.14 31.47
N GLU A 150 6.81 -31.29 30.92
CA GLU A 150 5.78 -30.55 31.68
C GLU A 150 4.82 -31.49 32.39
N ARG A 151 4.34 -32.55 31.71
CA ARG A 151 3.48 -33.56 32.33
C ARG A 151 4.19 -34.29 33.45
N ASN A 152 5.42 -34.76 33.20
CA ASN A 152 6.18 -35.48 34.22
C ASN A 152 6.43 -34.62 35.49
N LEU A 153 6.77 -33.33 35.31
CA LEU A 153 6.90 -32.41 36.44
C LEU A 153 5.57 -32.18 37.17
N THR A 154 4.48 -32.02 36.43
CA THR A 154 3.15 -31.82 37.00
C THR A 154 2.73 -33.02 37.82
N ASP A 155 2.88 -34.23 37.28
CA ASP A 155 2.52 -35.48 37.96
C ASP A 155 3.34 -35.67 39.25
N GLN A 156 4.66 -35.44 39.18
CA GLN A 156 5.53 -35.50 40.36
C GLN A 156 5.13 -34.48 41.44
N LEU A 157 4.82 -33.26 41.04
CA LEU A 157 4.43 -32.20 41.98
C LEU A 157 3.06 -32.48 42.58
N THR A 158 2.10 -32.98 41.78
CA THR A 158 0.78 -33.37 42.25
C THR A 158 0.87 -34.50 43.27
N GLU A 159 1.71 -35.51 43.05
CA GLU A 159 1.93 -36.59 44.03
C GLU A 159 2.47 -36.04 45.35
N TYR A 160 3.49 -35.18 45.31
CA TYR A 160 4.06 -34.56 46.51
C TYR A 160 3.07 -33.67 47.27
N ILE A 161 2.27 -32.87 46.55
CA ILE A 161 1.24 -32.02 47.15
C ILE A 161 0.16 -32.87 47.82
N ASN A 162 -0.29 -33.94 47.17
CA ASN A 162 -1.32 -34.82 47.74
C ASN A 162 -0.83 -35.47 49.05
N GLU A 163 0.45 -35.82 49.14
CA GLU A 163 1.05 -36.31 50.39
C GLU A 163 1.02 -35.26 51.52
N ILE A 164 1.35 -34.00 51.20
CA ILE A 164 1.31 -32.91 52.17
C ILE A 164 -0.13 -32.62 52.62
N VAL A 165 -1.07 -32.53 51.69
CA VAL A 165 -2.49 -32.30 51.98
C VAL A 165 -3.03 -33.40 52.89
N GLY A 166 -2.71 -34.67 52.61
CA GLY A 166 -3.10 -35.80 53.45
C GLY A 166 -2.56 -35.71 54.89
N LYS A 167 -1.37 -35.13 55.10
CA LYS A 167 -0.81 -34.88 56.44
C LYS A 167 -1.50 -33.71 57.16
N ILE A 168 -1.96 -32.69 56.43
CA ILE A 168 -2.68 -31.54 56.99
C ILE A 168 -4.12 -31.91 57.39
N ASP A 169 -4.76 -32.81 56.65
CA ASP A 169 -6.14 -33.26 56.95
C ASP A 169 -6.23 -34.23 58.14
N GLY A 170 -5.11 -34.84 58.55
CA GLY A 170 -5.04 -35.77 59.69
C GLY A 170 -4.97 -35.13 61.09
N GLU A 171 -4.75 -33.82 61.19
CA GLU A 171 -4.60 -33.10 62.48
C GLU A 171 -5.65 -31.99 62.72
N ASN A 172 -6.64 -31.83 61.83
CA ASN A 172 -7.59 -30.72 61.89
C ASN A 172 -8.95 -31.05 62.53
N GLU A 173 -9.03 -32.09 63.37
CA GLU A 173 -10.15 -32.22 64.30
C GLU A 173 -9.86 -31.40 65.57
N LYS A 174 -10.23 -30.11 65.49
CA LYS A 174 -10.29 -29.05 66.53
C LYS A 174 -9.23 -27.95 66.41
N CYS A 175 -9.28 -27.18 65.32
CA CYS A 175 -8.89 -25.77 65.37
C CYS A 175 -9.68 -25.08 66.50
N ILE A 176 -9.02 -24.76 67.61
CA ILE A 176 -9.53 -23.81 68.60
C ILE A 176 -9.59 -22.46 67.87
N ARG A 177 -10.73 -22.17 67.22
CA ARG A 177 -10.96 -20.87 66.56
C ARG A 177 -11.03 -19.79 67.64
N ARG A 178 -9.88 -19.21 67.94
CA ARG A 178 -9.77 -17.97 68.72
C ARG A 178 -10.44 -16.84 67.92
N PRO A 179 -11.18 -15.93 68.57
CA PRO A 179 -11.95 -14.90 67.86
C PRO A 179 -10.99 -13.96 67.12
N LEU A 180 -11.17 -13.75 65.82
CA LEU A 180 -10.29 -12.88 65.03
C LEU A 180 -10.64 -11.41 65.19
N ASP A 181 -11.92 -11.13 65.45
CA ASP A 181 -12.48 -9.81 65.74
C ASP A 181 -13.63 -9.90 66.77
N CYS A 182 -14.24 -8.76 67.10
CA CYS A 182 -15.39 -8.72 67.99
C CYS A 182 -16.62 -9.48 67.46
N LYS A 183 -16.74 -9.75 66.16
CA LYS A 183 -17.85 -10.52 65.60
C LYS A 183 -17.74 -12.01 65.97
N ASP A 184 -16.52 -12.53 65.97
CA ASP A 184 -16.21 -13.95 66.23
C ASP A 184 -16.27 -14.37 67.70
N VAL A 185 -16.33 -13.43 68.64
CA VAL A 185 -16.43 -13.73 70.08
C VAL A 185 -17.76 -14.42 70.37
N LYS A 186 -17.72 -15.68 70.79
CA LYS A 186 -18.94 -16.49 71.05
C LYS A 186 -19.59 -16.21 72.41
N THR A 187 -18.79 -15.91 73.43
CA THR A 187 -19.25 -15.70 74.82
C THR A 187 -19.34 -14.21 75.13
N LYS A 188 -20.34 -13.53 74.54
CA LYS A 188 -20.56 -12.08 74.70
C LYS A 188 -21.26 -11.80 76.04
N LYS A 189 -20.77 -10.84 76.82
CA LYS A 189 -21.36 -10.39 78.09
C LYS A 189 -21.90 -8.95 78.04
N GLY A 190 -22.01 -8.38 76.83
CA GLY A 190 -22.34 -6.96 76.60
C GLY A 190 -21.12 -6.17 76.14
N ASN A 191 -21.26 -4.84 76.02
CA ASN A 191 -20.17 -3.95 75.65
C ASN A 191 -19.00 -4.05 76.64
N GLY A 192 -17.77 -4.03 76.14
CA GLY A 192 -16.60 -4.11 77.02
C GLY A 192 -15.33 -4.55 76.31
N ILE A 193 -14.29 -4.82 77.09
CA ILE A 193 -12.99 -5.25 76.59
C ILE A 193 -12.98 -6.76 76.35
N TYR A 194 -12.56 -7.16 75.16
CA TYR A 194 -12.39 -8.56 74.78
C TYR A 194 -11.03 -8.78 74.12
N LYS A 195 -10.53 -10.01 74.21
CA LYS A 195 -9.28 -10.41 73.57
C LYS A 195 -9.55 -11.05 72.22
N ILE A 196 -8.98 -10.47 71.16
CA ILE A 196 -9.07 -10.96 69.78
C ILE A 196 -7.68 -11.38 69.27
N TYR A 197 -7.65 -12.19 68.22
CA TYR A 197 -6.43 -12.81 67.68
C TYR A 197 -6.34 -12.62 66.15
N PRO A 198 -6.32 -11.37 65.66
CA PRO A 198 -6.20 -11.09 64.24
C PRO A 198 -4.92 -11.71 63.68
N ASN A 199 -5.01 -12.24 62.46
CA ASN A 199 -3.94 -12.95 61.76
C ASN A 199 -3.32 -14.10 62.59
N HIS A 200 -4.15 -14.75 63.42
CA HIS A 200 -3.73 -15.84 64.31
C HIS A 200 -2.60 -15.47 65.30
N ALA A 201 -2.45 -14.18 65.62
CA ALA A 201 -1.45 -13.70 66.56
C ALA A 201 -1.44 -14.52 67.86
N GLU A 202 -0.26 -14.90 68.36
CA GLU A 202 -0.16 -15.80 69.51
C GLU A 202 -0.68 -15.14 70.80
N LEU A 203 -0.29 -13.89 71.06
CA LEU A 203 -0.58 -13.17 72.30
C LEU A 203 -1.99 -12.55 72.36
N GLY A 204 -2.60 -12.30 71.20
CA GLY A 204 -3.88 -11.58 71.09
C GLY A 204 -3.81 -10.11 71.50
N PHE A 205 -4.87 -9.37 71.19
CA PHE A 205 -4.98 -7.93 71.47
C PHE A 205 -6.28 -7.66 72.21
N ASP A 206 -6.21 -6.81 73.23
CA ASP A 206 -7.39 -6.34 73.93
C ASP A 206 -8.01 -5.18 73.15
N VAL A 207 -9.30 -5.29 72.87
CA VAL A 207 -10.07 -4.32 72.10
C VAL A 207 -11.39 -4.05 72.80
N TYR A 208 -11.93 -2.85 72.62
CA TYR A 208 -13.29 -2.57 73.06
C TYR A 208 -14.27 -3.06 71.98
N CYS A 209 -15.17 -3.96 72.37
CA CYS A 209 -16.25 -4.45 71.51
C CYS A 209 -17.57 -3.77 71.85
N ASP A 210 -18.24 -3.25 70.82
CA ASP A 210 -19.62 -2.78 70.90
C ASP A 210 -20.56 -3.85 70.32
N TYR A 211 -21.46 -4.34 71.18
CA TYR A 211 -22.49 -5.33 70.90
C TYR A 211 -23.91 -4.75 70.94
N GLU A 212 -24.08 -3.47 71.24
CA GLU A 212 -25.39 -2.80 71.34
C GLU A 212 -25.75 -2.09 70.04
N ILE A 213 -24.77 -1.48 69.37
CA ILE A 213 -24.99 -0.73 68.14
C ILE A 213 -25.07 -1.67 66.94
N ASP A 214 -26.09 -1.50 66.10
CA ASP A 214 -26.20 -2.11 64.77
C ASP A 214 -25.92 -3.63 64.71
N ASN A 215 -26.66 -4.42 65.50
CA ASN A 215 -26.52 -5.88 65.62
C ASN A 215 -25.17 -6.35 66.19
N GLY A 216 -24.35 -5.43 66.69
CA GLY A 216 -23.16 -5.72 67.47
C GLY A 216 -22.02 -6.45 66.75
N GLY A 217 -20.90 -6.58 67.46
CA GLY A 217 -19.67 -7.18 66.94
C GLY A 217 -18.72 -6.16 66.33
N TRP A 218 -18.84 -4.90 66.73
CA TRP A 218 -17.95 -3.84 66.31
C TRP A 218 -16.67 -3.86 67.13
N THR A 219 -15.53 -3.89 66.44
CA THR A 219 -14.23 -3.63 67.05
C THR A 219 -13.98 -2.12 67.00
N VAL A 220 -14.02 -1.45 68.15
CA VAL A 220 -13.84 0.01 68.23
C VAL A 220 -12.36 0.34 68.18
N PHE A 221 -11.95 1.14 67.18
CA PHE A 221 -10.55 1.52 66.98
C PHE A 221 -10.18 2.89 67.57
N GLN A 222 -11.18 3.73 67.84
CA GLN A 222 -11.03 5.02 68.49
C GLN A 222 -12.30 5.34 69.28
N ARG A 223 -12.15 5.88 70.49
CA ARG A 223 -13.28 6.34 71.31
C ARG A 223 -12.99 7.70 71.94
N ARG A 224 -13.95 8.64 71.81
CA ARG A 224 -13.96 9.96 72.48
C ARG A 224 -15.25 10.11 73.27
N ILE A 225 -15.16 10.60 74.49
CA ILE A 225 -16.27 10.71 75.43
C ILE A 225 -16.31 12.11 76.08
N ASN A 226 -15.20 12.55 76.67
CA ASN A 226 -15.17 13.73 77.54
C ASN A 226 -13.90 14.59 77.40
N GLY A 227 -12.98 14.24 76.49
CA GLY A 227 -11.77 14.98 76.19
C GLY A 227 -10.66 14.89 77.25
N LYS A 228 -10.71 13.89 78.15
CA LYS A 228 -9.71 13.71 79.20
C LYS A 228 -8.39 13.11 78.69
N THR A 229 -8.43 12.30 77.64
CA THR A 229 -7.22 11.78 77.01
C THR A 229 -6.71 12.79 76.00
N ASP A 230 -5.44 13.16 76.10
CA ASP A 230 -4.77 14.00 75.10
C ASP A 230 -4.50 13.21 73.81
N PHE A 231 -5.09 13.64 72.71
CA PHE A 231 -4.90 13.08 71.36
C PHE A 231 -3.84 13.84 70.56
N TYR A 232 -3.28 14.95 71.05
CA TYR A 232 -2.19 15.65 70.39
C TYR A 232 -0.85 14.96 70.69
N ARG A 233 -0.63 13.81 70.05
CA ARG A 233 0.52 12.93 70.29
C ARG A 233 1.42 12.79 69.06
N GLY A 234 2.67 12.39 69.30
CA GLY A 234 3.63 12.06 68.24
C GLY A 234 3.29 10.75 67.52
N TRP A 235 3.99 10.50 66.40
CA TRP A 235 3.74 9.35 65.51
C TRP A 235 3.80 7.98 66.21
N GLU A 236 4.77 7.79 67.10
CA GLU A 236 4.96 6.54 67.84
C GLU A 236 3.72 6.16 68.66
N ALA A 237 3.06 7.15 69.30
CA ALA A 237 1.84 6.91 70.05
C ALA A 237 0.69 6.47 69.11
N TYR A 238 0.57 7.07 67.92
CA TYR A 238 -0.42 6.66 66.94
C TYR A 238 -0.12 5.30 66.29
N GLU A 239 1.14 4.90 66.23
CA GLU A 239 1.56 3.57 65.79
C GLU A 239 1.16 2.50 66.79
N ASN A 240 1.48 2.71 68.06
CA ASN A 240 1.32 1.72 69.14
C ASN A 240 -0.05 1.74 69.81
N GLY A 241 -0.77 2.87 69.78
CA GLY A 241 -1.99 3.09 70.54
C GLY A 241 -1.75 3.87 71.83
N PHE A 242 -2.79 4.54 72.33
CA PHE A 242 -2.75 5.29 73.58
C PHE A 242 -4.15 5.47 74.18
N GLY A 243 -4.20 5.83 75.47
CA GLY A 243 -5.44 6.02 76.21
C GLY A 243 -5.88 4.75 76.94
N ASP A 244 -7.14 4.71 77.34
CA ASP A 244 -7.73 3.62 78.13
C ASP A 244 -8.94 3.05 77.38
N LEU A 245 -8.92 1.74 77.15
CA LEU A 245 -9.97 1.01 76.43
C LEU A 245 -11.34 1.10 77.12
N GLU A 246 -11.38 1.33 78.45
CA GLU A 246 -12.64 1.58 79.17
C GLU A 246 -13.12 3.03 79.06
N ALA A 247 -12.27 3.95 78.61
CA ALA A 247 -12.55 5.39 78.49
C ALA A 247 -12.26 5.91 77.07
N GLU A 248 -11.30 6.83 76.92
CA GLU A 248 -10.90 7.40 75.63
C GLU A 248 -9.56 6.83 75.16
N PHE A 249 -9.53 6.32 73.93
CA PHE A 249 -8.37 5.66 73.38
C PHE A 249 -8.25 5.78 71.85
N TRP A 250 -7.04 5.49 71.38
CA TRP A 250 -6.69 5.14 70.02
C TRP A 250 -6.03 3.75 70.03
N LEU A 251 -6.58 2.80 69.27
CA LEU A 251 -6.16 1.39 69.32
C LEU A 251 -4.74 1.15 68.80
N GLY A 252 -4.22 2.05 67.97
CA GLY A 252 -2.91 1.92 67.34
C GLY A 252 -2.98 1.38 65.92
N ARG A 253 -2.14 1.95 65.04
CA ARG A 253 -2.06 1.57 63.63
C ARG A 253 -1.64 0.11 63.43
N TYR A 254 -0.76 -0.40 64.29
CA TYR A 254 -0.28 -1.77 64.18
C TYR A 254 -1.42 -2.79 64.30
N VAL A 255 -2.22 -2.66 65.36
CA VAL A 255 -3.39 -3.54 65.61
C VAL A 255 -4.43 -3.37 64.51
N LEU A 256 -4.71 -2.13 64.10
CA LEU A 256 -5.62 -1.84 62.99
C LEU A 256 -5.21 -2.53 61.68
N LYS A 257 -3.92 -2.48 61.35
CA LYS A 257 -3.39 -3.14 60.15
C LYS A 257 -3.62 -4.65 60.22
N LEU A 258 -3.40 -5.28 61.38
CA LEU A 258 -3.65 -6.71 61.56
C LEU A 258 -5.12 -7.06 61.37
N ILE A 259 -6.04 -6.26 61.92
CA ILE A 259 -7.49 -6.48 61.75
C ILE A 259 -7.89 -6.34 60.27
N ILE A 260 -7.40 -5.32 59.56
CA ILE A 260 -7.71 -5.09 58.13
C ILE A 260 -7.14 -6.20 57.23
N LEU A 261 -5.96 -6.72 57.54
CA LEU A 261 -5.37 -7.83 56.78
C LEU A 261 -6.21 -9.11 56.89
N VAL A 262 -6.86 -9.34 58.03
CA VAL A 262 -7.82 -10.44 58.21
C VAL A 262 -9.09 -10.21 57.38
N MET A 263 -9.59 -8.98 57.33
CA MET A 263 -10.78 -8.60 56.56
C MET A 263 -10.61 -8.84 55.04
N SER A 264 -9.37 -8.92 54.54
CA SER A 264 -9.04 -9.18 53.13
C SER A 264 -9.01 -10.68 52.76
N ASN A 265 -8.93 -11.57 53.76
CA ASN A 265 -8.87 -13.03 53.58
C ASN A 265 -10.17 -13.75 54.03
N HIS A 266 -11.22 -13.01 54.38
CA HIS A 266 -12.53 -13.56 54.73
C HIS A 266 -13.52 -13.43 53.58
N CYS A 267 -14.26 -14.51 53.30
CA CYS A 267 -15.26 -14.61 52.22
C CYS A 267 -16.55 -13.78 52.43
N LEU A 268 -16.56 -12.76 53.29
CA LEU A 268 -17.75 -11.92 53.52
C LEU A 268 -17.39 -10.43 53.63
N PRO A 269 -18.20 -9.53 53.05
CA PRO A 269 -17.94 -8.10 53.06
C PRO A 269 -18.10 -7.56 54.49
N THR A 270 -17.09 -6.85 54.98
CA THR A 270 -17.16 -6.16 56.27
C THR A 270 -17.24 -4.65 56.03
N HIS A 271 -18.30 -4.03 56.56
CA HIS A 271 -18.51 -2.59 56.51
C HIS A 271 -17.74 -1.91 57.63
N VAL A 272 -16.81 -1.00 57.28
CA VAL A 272 -16.21 -0.07 58.24
C VAL A 272 -17.20 1.05 58.50
N ARG A 273 -17.61 1.24 59.76
CA ARG A 273 -18.35 2.44 60.19
C ARG A 273 -17.51 3.26 61.15
N VAL A 274 -17.25 4.50 60.77
CA VAL A 274 -16.73 5.54 61.65
C VAL A 274 -17.95 6.25 62.24
N SER A 275 -18.49 5.73 63.35
CA SER A 275 -19.53 6.43 64.10
C SER A 275 -18.90 7.32 65.16
N ASP A 276 -19.30 8.59 65.11
CA ASP A 276 -19.27 9.62 66.16
C ASP A 276 -18.04 10.54 66.24
N LEU A 277 -17.93 11.41 65.23
CA LEU A 277 -17.75 12.84 65.53
C LEU A 277 -19.13 13.52 65.47
N MET A 278 -19.75 13.66 66.65
CA MET A 278 -20.70 14.71 67.04
C MET A 278 -21.81 15.08 66.03
N SER A 279 -23.01 14.51 66.20
CA SER A 279 -24.34 15.13 66.00
C SER A 279 -24.69 16.01 64.77
N VAL A 280 -23.80 16.23 63.80
CA VAL A 280 -24.03 17.04 62.60
C VAL A 280 -23.13 16.54 61.47
N CYS A 281 -23.56 15.52 60.73
CA CYS A 281 -23.47 15.43 59.25
C CYS A 281 -23.82 14.03 58.74
N ARG A 282 -24.34 14.01 57.50
CA ARG A 282 -24.99 12.88 56.83
C ARG A 282 -24.11 11.64 56.68
N ARG A 283 -24.79 10.48 56.75
CA ARG A 283 -24.36 9.16 56.30
C ARG A 283 -23.55 9.24 55.00
N GLN A 284 -22.33 8.73 55.03
CA GLN A 284 -21.65 8.26 53.83
C GLN A 284 -21.15 6.84 54.10
N SER A 285 -21.90 5.88 53.55
CA SER A 285 -21.38 4.54 53.29
C SER A 285 -20.49 4.67 52.06
N TYR A 286 -19.22 4.29 52.16
CA TYR A 286 -18.41 4.11 50.96
C TYR A 286 -18.80 2.78 50.29
N PRO A 287 -19.03 2.76 48.96
CA PRO A 287 -19.30 1.54 48.21
C PRO A 287 -18.11 0.58 48.21
#